data_AF-A0A2S5LSP5-F1
#
_entry.id   AF-A0A2S5LSP5-F1
#
_cell.length_a   1.000
_cell.length_b   1.000
_cell.length_c   1.000
_cell.angle_alpha   90.00
_cell.angle_beta   90.00
_cell.angle_gamma   90.00
#
_symmetry.space_group_name_H-M   'P 1'
#
loop_
_entity.id
_entity.type
_entity.pdbx_description
1 polymer ?
#
loop_
_entity_poly.entity_id
_entity_poly.type
_entity_poly.pdbx_seq_one_letter_code
_entity_poly.pdbx_strand_id
1 'polypeptide(L)'
;MEKPLIAGLLIVIVFLILTPCFIWINNSFNNNEEFDELEESALVILRIKKQLFHELYSWIKDNNLDAKQIQEKLMVTPSKSADIIYQRIEKFTIDSLTNLVLRSGKTVTISIHDK
;
A
#
# COMPACT_ATOMS: atom_id res chain seq x y z
N MET A 1 -48.28 41.79 11.80
CA MET A 1 -48.15 40.36 11.47
C MET A 1 -46.88 40.04 10.67
N GLU A 2 -45.89 40.95 10.61
CA GLU A 2 -44.79 40.88 9.62
C GLU A 2 -43.45 40.41 10.20
N LYS A 3 -43.23 40.62 11.51
CA LYS A 3 -42.01 40.20 12.21
C LYS A 3 -41.71 38.69 12.11
N PRO A 4 -42.68 37.76 12.27
CA PRO A 4 -42.38 36.33 12.12
C PRO A 4 -42.10 35.94 10.66
N LEU A 5 -42.68 36.66 9.69
CA LEU A 5 -42.45 36.46 8.26
C LEU A 5 -41.02 36.87 7.87
N ILE A 6 -40.56 38.03 8.35
CA ILE A 6 -39.19 38.51 8.12
C ILE A 6 -38.16 37.60 8.78
N ALA A 7 -38.44 37.12 10.01
CA ALA A 7 -37.57 36.16 10.68
C ALA A 7 -37.45 34.83 9.93
N GLY A 8 -38.57 34.32 9.39
CA GLY A 8 -38.57 33.13 8.54
C GLY A 8 -37.75 33.32 7.26
N LEU A 9 -37.88 34.48 6.61
CA LEU A 9 -37.13 34.82 5.40
C LEU A 9 -35.61 34.86 5.66
N LEU A 10 -35.18 35.44 6.79
CA LEU A 10 -33.76 35.51 7.17
C LEU A 10 -33.16 34.12 7.40
N ILE A 11 -33.90 33.21 8.04
CA ILE A 11 -33.45 31.83 8.24
C ILE A 11 -33.26 31.13 6.89
N VAL A 12 -34.21 31.28 5.97
CA VAL A 12 -34.11 30.68 4.62
C VAL A 12 -32.91 31.24 3.84
N ILE A 13 -32.64 32.55 3.93
CA ILE A 13 -31.48 33.18 3.29
C ILE A 13 -30.17 32.66 3.89
N VAL A 14 -30.11 32.50 5.21
CA VAL A 14 -28.93 31.95 5.90
C VAL A 14 -28.65 30.52 5.44
N PHE A 15 -29.68 29.68 5.30
CA PHE A 15 -29.53 28.33 4.75
C PHE A 15 -29.13 28.32 3.28
N LEU A 16 -29.65 29.25 2.46
CA LEU A 16 -29.29 29.40 1.05
C LEU A 16 -27.82 29.77 0.84
N ILE A 17 -27.18 30.42 1.81
CA ILE A 17 -25.76 30.79 1.76
C ILE A 17 -24.89 29.70 2.42
N LEU A 18 -25.33 29.13 3.56
CA LEU A 18 -24.57 28.12 4.29
C LEU A 18 -24.48 26.80 3.53
N THR A 19 -25.55 26.36 2.87
CA THR A 19 -25.56 25.08 2.14
C THR A 19 -24.56 25.02 0.99
N PRO A 20 -24.47 26.01 0.06
CA PRO A 20 -23.41 26.00 -0.95
C PRO A 20 -22.02 26.19 -0.35
N CYS A 21 -21.87 26.95 0.74
CA CYS A 21 -20.58 27.02 1.46
C CYS A 21 -20.18 25.65 2.03
N PHE A 22 -21.11 24.94 2.66
CA PHE A 22 -20.87 23.62 3.24
C PHE A 22 -20.56 22.57 2.16
N ILE A 23 -21.28 22.61 1.03
CA ILE A 23 -21.02 21.77 -0.15
C ILE A 23 -19.65 22.11 -0.76
N TRP A 24 -19.31 23.40 -0.90
CA TRP A 24 -18.02 23.82 -1.46
C TRP A 24 -16.84 23.45 -0.56
N ILE A 25 -16.98 23.64 0.76
CA ILE A 25 -16.01 23.21 1.77
C ILE A 25 -15.81 21.69 1.66
N ASN A 26 -16.90 20.89 1.67
CA ASN A 26 -16.80 19.44 1.56
C ASN A 26 -16.16 18.99 0.24
N ASN A 27 -16.53 19.61 -0.89
CA ASN A 27 -15.97 19.27 -2.21
C ASN A 27 -14.52 19.74 -2.38
N SER A 28 -14.13 20.88 -1.78
CA SER A 28 -12.76 21.40 -1.80
C SER A 28 -11.79 20.52 -0.99
N PHE A 29 -12.29 19.72 -0.06
CA PHE A 29 -11.51 18.70 0.66
C PHE A 29 -11.61 17.31 0.04
N ASN A 30 -12.48 17.11 -0.96
CA ASN A 30 -12.68 15.84 -1.64
C ASN A 30 -11.75 15.65 -2.86
N ASN A 31 -10.59 16.31 -2.87
CA ASN A 31 -9.49 15.98 -3.78
C ASN A 31 -8.84 14.65 -3.32
N ASN A 32 -9.65 13.58 -3.27
CA ASN A 32 -9.22 12.25 -2.85
C ASN A 32 -8.48 11.52 -3.98
N GLU A 33 -8.47 12.04 -5.21
CA GLU A 33 -7.78 11.39 -6.35
C GLU A 33 -6.30 11.12 -6.06
N GLU A 34 -5.58 12.06 -5.42
CA GLU A 34 -4.18 11.84 -5.02
C GLU A 34 -4.05 10.78 -3.91
N PHE A 35 -5.04 10.71 -3.00
CA PHE A 35 -5.05 9.72 -1.93
C PHE A 35 -5.41 8.31 -2.43
N ASP A 36 -6.35 8.23 -3.38
CA ASP A 36 -6.80 7.01 -4.04
C ASP A 36 -5.67 6.43 -4.92
N GLU A 37 -4.93 7.28 -5.65
CA GLU A 37 -3.76 6.85 -6.44
C GLU A 37 -2.61 6.33 -5.55
N LEU A 38 -2.37 6.97 -4.41
CA LEU A 38 -1.41 6.50 -3.41
C LEU A 38 -1.83 5.15 -2.80
N GLU A 39 -3.13 4.93 -2.56
CA GLU A 39 -3.65 3.65 -2.07
C GLU A 39 -3.50 2.55 -3.13
N GLU A 40 -3.90 2.81 -4.38
CA GLU A 40 -3.76 1.84 -5.47
C GLU A 40 -2.30 1.44 -5.70
N SER A 41 -1.39 2.41 -5.74
CA SER A 41 0.04 2.15 -5.91
C SER A 41 0.64 1.35 -4.74
N ALA A 42 0.23 1.65 -3.51
CA ALA A 42 0.63 0.88 -2.32
C ALA A 42 0.13 -0.57 -2.40
N LEU A 43 -1.10 -0.81 -2.86
CA LEU A 43 -1.64 -2.16 -3.06
C LEU A 43 -0.85 -2.94 -4.12
N VAL A 44 -0.45 -2.30 -5.21
CA VAL A 44 0.41 -2.90 -6.25
C VAL A 44 1.77 -3.28 -5.68
N ILE A 45 2.41 -2.37 -4.93
CA ILE A 45 3.70 -2.62 -4.27
C ILE A 45 3.59 -3.83 -3.31
N LEU A 46 2.52 -3.90 -2.52
CA LEU A 46 2.30 -5.01 -1.60
C LEU A 46 2.10 -6.34 -2.34
N ARG A 47 1.41 -6.33 -3.49
CA ARG A 47 1.22 -7.52 -4.33
C ARG A 47 2.56 -8.04 -4.85
N ILE A 48 3.42 -7.15 -5.37
CA ILE A 48 4.76 -7.51 -5.85
C ILE A 48 5.60 -8.09 -4.71
N LYS A 49 5.60 -7.44 -3.54
CA LYS A 49 6.33 -7.94 -2.36
C LYS A 49 5.88 -9.33 -1.95
N LYS A 50 4.56 -9.57 -1.91
CA LYS A 50 4.00 -10.90 -1.58
C LYS A 50 4.43 -11.95 -2.59
N GLN A 51 4.41 -11.64 -3.88
CA GLN A 51 4.82 -12.58 -4.93
C GLN A 51 6.31 -12.94 -4.83
N LEU A 52 7.19 -11.95 -4.72
CA LEU A 52 8.63 -12.20 -4.56
C LEU A 52 8.93 -13.00 -3.30
N PHE A 53 8.26 -12.67 -2.20
CA PHE A 53 8.44 -13.39 -0.94
C PHE A 53 7.94 -14.83 -1.03
N HIS A 54 6.80 -15.06 -1.68
CA HIS A 54 6.25 -16.39 -1.91
C HIS A 54 7.21 -17.28 -2.72
N GLU A 55 7.78 -16.74 -3.81
CA GLU A 55 8.75 -17.47 -4.63
C GLU A 55 10.02 -17.81 -3.87
N LEU A 56 10.53 -16.88 -3.06
CA LEU A 56 11.69 -17.10 -2.19
C LEU A 56 11.39 -18.19 -1.16
N TYR A 57 10.23 -18.10 -0.50
CA TYR A 57 9.85 -19.03 0.56
C TYR A 57 9.57 -20.45 0.04
N SER A 58 8.97 -20.55 -1.15
CA SER A 58 8.78 -21.84 -1.82
C SER A 58 10.12 -22.49 -2.14
N TRP A 59 11.09 -21.73 -2.68
CA TRP A 59 12.44 -22.25 -2.89
C TRP A 59 13.13 -22.72 -1.60
N ILE A 60 12.96 -22.00 -0.48
CA ILE A 60 13.48 -22.42 0.83
C ILE A 60 12.89 -23.76 1.25
N LYS A 61 11.57 -23.94 1.08
CA LYS A 61 10.87 -25.18 1.39
C LYS A 61 11.30 -26.34 0.48
N ASP A 62 11.38 -26.11 -0.82
CA ASP A 62 11.75 -27.12 -1.82
C ASP A 62 13.18 -27.65 -1.58
N ASN A 63 14.06 -26.80 -1.06
CA ASN A 63 15.43 -27.17 -0.71
C ASN A 63 15.59 -27.61 0.77
N ASN A 64 14.49 -27.64 1.54
CA ASN A 64 14.45 -27.98 2.97
C ASN A 64 15.53 -27.24 3.81
N LEU A 65 15.68 -25.93 3.58
CA LEU A 65 16.76 -25.16 4.19
C LEU A 65 16.44 -24.80 5.65
N ASP A 66 17.40 -25.04 6.52
CA ASP A 66 17.37 -24.52 7.89
C ASP A 66 17.84 -23.05 7.98
N ALA A 67 17.72 -22.46 9.16
CA ALA A 67 18.09 -21.06 9.38
C ALA A 67 19.55 -20.74 9.07
N LYS A 68 20.47 -21.69 9.29
CA LYS A 68 21.91 -21.50 9.04
C LYS A 68 22.20 -21.59 7.54
N GLN A 69 21.58 -22.54 6.86
CA GLN A 69 21.68 -22.72 5.41
C GLN A 69 21.07 -21.52 4.65
N ILE A 70 19.99 -20.93 5.16
CA ILE A 70 19.42 -19.68 4.61
C ILE A 70 20.45 -18.55 4.70
N GLN A 71 21.10 -18.38 5.86
CA GLN A 71 22.13 -17.35 6.04
C GLN A 71 23.30 -17.54 5.06
N GLU A 72 23.78 -18.76 4.91
CA GLU A 72 24.90 -19.09 4.03
C GLU A 72 24.54 -18.91 2.55
N LYS A 73 23.42 -19.52 2.10
CA LYS A 73 23.03 -19.49 0.67
C LYS A 73 22.57 -18.12 0.21
N LEU A 74 21.81 -17.39 1.03
CA LEU A 74 21.34 -16.06 0.68
C LEU A 74 22.32 -14.96 1.11
N MET A 75 23.43 -15.31 1.77
CA MET A 75 24.42 -14.37 2.30
C MET A 75 23.77 -13.24 3.11
N VAL A 76 22.94 -13.62 4.09
CA VAL A 76 22.16 -12.69 4.93
C VAL A 76 22.55 -12.80 6.40
N THR A 77 22.25 -11.75 7.16
CA THR A 77 22.46 -11.76 8.62
C THR A 77 21.47 -12.70 9.33
N PRO A 78 21.79 -13.16 10.56
CA PRO A 78 20.87 -13.99 11.35
C PRO A 78 19.51 -13.35 11.56
N SER A 79 19.48 -12.03 11.85
CA SER A 79 18.23 -11.27 12.01
C SER A 79 17.37 -11.33 10.73
N LYS A 80 17.99 -11.12 9.57
CA LYS A 80 17.29 -11.17 8.28
C LYS A 80 16.80 -12.58 7.94
N SER A 81 17.56 -13.61 8.31
CA SER A 81 17.11 -15.01 8.16
C SER A 81 15.88 -15.31 9.03
N ALA A 82 15.83 -14.77 10.24
CA ALA A 82 14.66 -14.88 11.11
C ALA A 82 13.46 -14.16 10.51
N ASP A 83 13.64 -12.96 9.96
CA ASP A 83 12.55 -12.24 9.27
C ASP A 83 11.96 -13.05 8.10
N ILE A 84 12.78 -13.81 7.37
CA ILE A 84 12.33 -14.72 6.30
C ILE A 84 11.54 -15.90 6.89
N ILE A 85 12.07 -16.56 7.91
CA ILE A 85 11.43 -17.72 8.55
C ILE A 85 10.08 -17.36 9.16
N TYR A 86 10.01 -16.21 9.84
CA TYR A 86 8.79 -15.68 10.46
C TYR A 86 7.89 -14.93 9.46
N GLN A 87 8.23 -14.90 8.17
CA GLN A 87 7.44 -14.30 7.11
C GLN A 87 7.09 -12.81 7.34
N ARG A 88 8.03 -12.05 7.87
CA ARG A 88 7.90 -10.60 8.17
C ARG A 88 8.08 -9.74 6.91
N ILE A 89 7.18 -9.89 5.95
CA ILE A 89 7.23 -9.26 4.61
C ILE A 89 7.38 -7.73 4.68
N GLU A 90 6.85 -7.10 5.72
CA GLU A 90 6.93 -5.67 5.97
C GLU A 90 8.38 -5.17 6.15
N LYS A 91 9.31 -6.04 6.59
CA LYS A 91 10.73 -5.73 6.80
C LYS A 91 11.59 -5.72 5.54
N PHE A 92 11.00 -6.01 4.38
CA PHE A 92 11.71 -6.08 3.11
C PHE A 92 11.21 -5.02 2.14
N THR A 93 12.12 -4.43 1.38
CA THR A 93 11.79 -3.61 0.19
C THR A 93 11.71 -4.51 -1.03
N ILE A 94 11.13 -4.04 -2.14
CA ILE A 94 11.10 -4.78 -3.40
C ILE A 94 12.53 -5.12 -3.84
N ASP A 95 13.44 -4.14 -3.83
CA ASP A 95 14.85 -4.35 -4.17
C ASP A 95 15.54 -5.41 -3.29
N SER A 96 15.29 -5.39 -1.96
CA SER A 96 15.83 -6.41 -1.07
C SER A 96 15.28 -7.80 -1.42
N LEU A 97 14.00 -7.94 -1.74
CA LEU A 97 13.41 -9.23 -2.10
C LEU A 97 13.93 -9.72 -3.45
N THR A 98 14.02 -8.84 -4.45
CA THR A 98 14.59 -9.16 -5.76
C THR A 98 16.01 -9.69 -5.60
N ASN A 99 16.86 -9.02 -4.83
CA ASN A 99 18.21 -9.51 -4.54
C ASN A 99 18.25 -10.90 -3.90
N LEU A 100 17.33 -11.18 -2.96
CA LEU A 100 17.23 -12.51 -2.33
C LEU A 100 16.77 -13.59 -3.31
N VAL A 101 15.81 -13.27 -4.18
CA VAL A 101 15.34 -14.17 -5.25
C VAL A 101 16.48 -14.43 -6.26
N LEU A 102 17.28 -13.43 -6.61
CA LEU A 102 18.44 -13.63 -7.48
C LEU A 102 19.49 -14.55 -6.84
N ARG A 103 19.74 -14.40 -5.54
CA ARG A 103 20.68 -15.25 -4.79
C ARG A 103 20.22 -16.69 -4.63
N SER A 104 18.92 -16.96 -4.76
CA SER A 104 18.39 -18.33 -4.80
C SER A 104 18.63 -19.03 -6.14
N GLY A 105 19.18 -18.31 -7.13
CA GLY A 105 19.41 -18.78 -8.50
C GLY A 105 18.20 -18.64 -9.42
N LYS A 106 17.10 -18.03 -8.95
CA LYS A 106 15.94 -17.68 -9.78
C LYS A 106 16.17 -16.36 -10.51
N THR A 107 15.50 -16.20 -11.65
CA THR A 107 15.49 -14.94 -12.42
C THR A 107 14.18 -14.19 -12.19
N VAL A 108 14.25 -12.86 -12.14
CA VAL A 108 13.07 -11.97 -12.07
C VAL A 108 12.92 -11.27 -13.41
N THR A 109 11.74 -11.37 -14.03
CA THR A 109 11.41 -10.68 -15.29
C THR A 109 10.29 -9.69 -15.03
N ILE A 110 10.44 -8.48 -15.54
CA ILE A 110 9.42 -7.44 -15.50
C ILE A 110 8.85 -7.31 -16.91
N SER A 111 7.53 -7.40 -17.02
CA SER A 111 6.80 -7.16 -18.26
C SER A 111 5.91 -5.94 -18.05
N ILE A 112 6.07 -4.95 -18.91
CA ILE A 112 5.22 -3.76 -18.95
C ILE A 112 4.20 -4.02 -20.06
N HIS A 113 2.92 -3.93 -19.70
CA HIS A 113 1.82 -4.04 -20.63
C HIS A 113 1.15 -2.67 -20.72
N ASP A 114 1.01 -2.13 -21.93
CA ASP A 114 0.11 -0.98 -22.14
C ASP A 114 -1.32 -1.47 -21.87
N LYS A 115 -2.02 -0.74 -21.01
CA LYS A 115 -3.38 -1.04 -20.60
C LYS A 115 -4.39 -0.28 -21.46
#